data_AF-A0A4Y7PDP4-F1
#
_entry.id   AF-A0A4Y7PDP4-F1
#
_cell.length_a   1.000
_cell.length_b   1.000
_cell.length_c   1.000
_cell.angle_alpha   90.00
_cell.angle_beta   90.00
_cell.angle_gamma   90.00
#
_symmetry.space_group_name_H-M   'P 1'
#
loop_
_entity.id
_entity.type
_entity.pdbx_description
1 polymer ?
#
loop_
_entity_poly.entity_id
_entity_poly.type
_entity_poly.pdbx_seq_one_letter_code
_entity_poly.pdbx_strand_id
1 'polypeptide(L)' 'RTRYFLSNGMKTFLVSNVQEVELLLMRNKTFAAEIAHNISSRNRISILARCIYPPQIDLGLSVTNPAARIRSEE' A
#
# COMPACT_ATOMS: atom_id res chain seq x y z
N ARG A 1 2.73 1.49 24.47
CA ARG A 1 3.80 1.61 23.44
C ARG A 1 3.39 1.00 22.08
N THR A 2 2.45 0.05 22.06
CA THR A 2 1.91 -0.67 20.88
C THR A 2 0.62 -0.06 20.30
N ARG A 3 0.32 1.20 20.61
CA ARG A 3 -0.87 1.87 20.08
C ARG A 3 -0.71 2.06 18.56
N TYR A 4 -1.76 1.77 17.79
CA TYR A 4 -1.83 1.89 16.31
C TYR A 4 -1.05 0.85 15.50
N PHE A 5 -0.67 -0.27 16.12
CA PHE A 5 -0.12 -1.41 15.39
C PHE A 5 -1.23 -2.36 14.95
N LEU A 6 -1.10 -2.88 13.73
CA LEU A 6 -1.85 -4.00 13.19
C LEU A 6 -1.37 -5.32 13.85
N SER A 7 -2.15 -6.37 13.68
CA SER A 7 -1.81 -7.74 14.12
C SER A 7 -0.51 -8.27 13.53
N ASN A 8 -0.07 -7.73 12.39
CA ASN A 8 1.20 -8.06 11.73
C ASN A 8 2.42 -7.29 12.30
N GLY A 9 2.23 -6.44 13.31
CA GLY A 9 3.31 -5.67 13.92
C GLY A 9 3.75 -4.42 13.12
N MET A 10 3.00 -4.03 12.09
CA MET A 10 3.19 -2.77 11.35
C MET A 10 2.14 -1.73 11.73
N LYS A 11 2.36 -0.47 11.38
CA LYS A 11 1.37 0.61 11.50
C LYS A 11 0.70 0.85 10.16
N THR A 12 -0.57 1.24 10.15
CA THR A 12 -1.24 1.66 8.91
C THR A 12 -0.76 3.04 8.48
N PHE A 13 -0.59 3.23 7.17
CA PHE A 13 -0.37 4.53 6.55
C PHE A 13 -1.36 4.70 5.42
N LEU A 14 -2.19 5.75 5.50
CA LEU A 14 -3.19 6.04 4.48
C LEU A 14 -2.53 6.67 3.26
N VAL A 15 -2.65 6.03 2.10
CA VAL A 15 -2.07 6.49 0.83
C VAL A 15 -3.18 7.02 -0.09
N SER A 16 -3.00 8.24 -0.56
CA SER A 16 -3.89 8.94 -1.49
C SER A 16 -3.30 9.07 -2.90
N ASN A 17 -1.97 9.02 -3.04
CA ASN A 17 -1.26 9.22 -4.32
C ASN A 17 -0.04 8.30 -4.44
N VAL A 18 0.60 8.30 -5.62
CA VAL A 18 1.78 7.46 -5.91
C VAL A 18 3.05 7.99 -5.21
N GLN A 19 3.18 9.29 -5.00
CA GLN A 19 4.35 9.88 -4.34
C GLN A 19 4.43 9.50 -2.85
N GLU A 20 3.29 9.33 -2.19
CA GLU A 20 3.18 8.85 -0.81
C GLU A 20 3.62 7.39 -0.67
N VAL A 21 3.52 6.60 -1.74
CA VAL A 21 4.09 5.23 -1.77
C VAL A 21 5.62 5.29 -1.69
N GLU A 22 6.25 6.29 -2.33
CA GLU A 22 7.70 6.45 -2.33
C GLU A 22 8.23 6.86 -0.94
N LEU A 23 7.44 7.56 -0.13
CA LEU A 23 7.77 7.84 1.27
C LEU A 23 7.86 6.55 2.11
N LEU A 24 7.11 5.52 1.75
CA LEU A 24 7.09 4.25 2.46
C LEU A 24 8.23 3.30 2.03
N LEU A 25 8.93 3.57 0.93
CA LEU A 25 10.00 2.71 0.43
C LEU A 25 11.10 2.50 1.48
N MET A 26 11.52 3.58 2.15
CA MET A 26 12.56 3.51 3.18
C MET A 26 12.07 2.93 4.50
N ARG A 27 10.75 2.75 4.67
CA ARG A 27 10.13 2.38 5.96
C ARG A 27 9.13 1.22 5.83
N ASN A 28 9.38 0.35 4.84
CA ASN A 28 8.53 -0.78 4.51
C ASN A 28 8.35 -1.84 5.63
N LYS A 29 9.28 -1.92 6.60
CA LYS A 29 9.19 -2.86 7.74
C LYS A 29 8.28 -2.39 8.87
N THR A 30 7.99 -1.09 8.96
CA THR A 30 7.17 -0.57 10.07
C THR A 30 5.81 -0.06 9.64
N PHE A 31 5.61 0.21 8.35
CA PHE A 31 4.34 0.72 7.82
C PHE A 31 3.80 -0.18 6.72
N ALA A 32 2.49 -0.44 6.79
CA ALA A 32 1.71 -1.03 5.72
C ALA A 32 0.90 0.09 5.04
N ALA A 33 0.81 0.06 3.72
CA ALA A 33 -0.01 1.01 2.97
C ALA A 33 -1.47 0.59 3.00
N GLU A 34 -2.34 1.56 3.29
CA GLU A 34 -3.77 1.45 3.19
C GLU A 34 -4.26 2.46 2.16
N ILE A 35 -4.80 1.98 1.05
CA ILE A 35 -5.21 2.86 -0.05
C ILE A 35 -6.54 3.53 0.31
N ALA A 36 -6.57 4.86 0.29
CA ALA A 36 -7.74 5.65 0.65
C ALA A 36 -9.01 5.31 -0.15
N HIS A 37 -10.17 5.47 0.49
CA HIS A 37 -11.48 5.11 -0.06
C HIS A 37 -11.95 6.04 -1.20
N ASN A 38 -11.35 7.22 -1.34
CA ASN A 38 -11.70 8.22 -2.36
C ASN A 38 -11.05 7.92 -3.73
N ILE A 39 -10.05 7.03 -3.78
CA ILE A 39 -9.30 6.75 -5.00
C ILE A 39 -10.14 5.89 -5.97
N SER A 40 -10.11 6.25 -7.26
CA SER A 40 -10.73 5.51 -8.36
C SER A 40 -10.00 4.19 -8.65
N SER A 41 -10.70 3.19 -9.18
CA SER A 41 -10.12 1.86 -9.44
C SER A 41 -8.87 1.90 -10.32
N ARG A 42 -8.81 2.78 -11.32
CA ARG A 42 -7.63 2.95 -12.19
C ARG A 42 -6.40 3.39 -11.40
N ASN A 43 -6.55 4.39 -10.55
CA ASN A 43 -5.44 4.90 -9.73
C ASN A 43 -5.04 3.88 -8.65
N ARG A 44 -5.98 3.08 -8.13
CA ARG A 44 -5.67 1.98 -7.21
C ARG A 44 -4.77 0.93 -7.88
N ILE A 45 -5.03 0.58 -9.13
CA ILE A 45 -4.17 -0.34 -9.91
C ILE A 45 -2.77 0.23 -10.06
N SER A 46 -2.63 1.52 -10.37
CA SER A 46 -1.31 2.18 -10.48
C SER A 46 -0.54 2.18 -9.15
N ILE A 47 -1.22 2.46 -8.04
CA ILE A 47 -0.64 2.43 -6.70
C ILE A 47 -0.21 1.00 -6.34
N LEU A 48 -1.07 0.01 -6.60
CA LEU A 48 -0.76 -1.40 -6.33
C LEU A 48 0.40 -1.90 -7.17
N ALA A 49 0.42 -1.56 -8.46
CA ALA A 49 1.55 -1.87 -9.33
C ALA A 49 2.84 -1.27 -8.75
N ARG A 50 2.82 -0.04 -8.23
CA ARG A 50 4.00 0.57 -7.60
C ARG A 50 4.40 -0.08 -6.27
N CYS A 51 3.44 -0.51 -5.46
CA CYS A 51 3.68 -1.19 -4.18
C CYS A 51 4.21 -2.62 -4.35
N ILE A 52 3.72 -3.34 -5.36
CA ILE A 52 4.01 -4.77 -5.63
C ILE A 52 5.20 -4.91 -6.58
N TYR A 53 5.31 -4.04 -7.59
CA TYR A 53 6.35 -4.05 -8.61
C TYR A 53 7.24 -2.82 -8.48
N PRO A 54 8.48 -3.04 -8.02
CA PRO A 54 9.60 -2.38 -8.68
C PRO A 54 10.69 -3.38 -9.11
N PRO A 55 11.21 -3.26 -10.35
CA PRO A 55 12.33 -4.08 -10.87
C PRO A 55 13.71 -3.69 -10.31
N GLN A 56 13.81 -3.01 -9.15
CA GLN A 56 15.11 -2.46 -8.70
C GLN A 56 15.52 -2.83 -7.27
N ILE A 57 14.63 -3.18 -6.35
CA ILE A 57 15.03 -3.54 -4.98
C ILE A 57 13.98 -4.49 -4.40
N ASP A 58 14.43 -5.59 -3.77
CA ASP A 58 13.67 -6.61 -3.03
C ASP A 58 12.87 -6.10 -1.82
N LEU A 59 12.13 -4.99 -1.96
CA LEU A 59 11.38 -4.32 -0.90
C LEU A 59 9.89 -4.32 -1.22
N GLY A 60 9.25 -5.49 -1.09
CA GLY A 60 7.80 -5.60 -1.16
C GLY A 60 7.13 -4.77 -0.06
N LEU A 61 6.25 -3.85 -0.45
CA LEU A 61 5.44 -3.07 0.47
C LEU A 61 4.13 -3.83 0.75
N SER A 62 3.81 -4.03 2.03
CA SER A 62 2.55 -4.67 2.42
C SER A 62 1.37 -3.71 2.24
N VAL A 63 0.37 -4.12 1.46
CA VAL A 63 -0.88 -3.38 1.26
C VAL A 63 -2.01 -4.08 2.02
N THR A 64 -2.79 -3.35 2.82
CA THR A 64 -3.86 -3.92 3.64
C THR A 64 -5.14 -4.21 2.85
N ASN A 65 -5.43 -3.43 1.81
CA ASN A 65 -6.66 -3.52 1.01
C ASN A 65 -6.39 -3.70 -0.51
N PRO A 66 -5.64 -4.74 -0.93
CA PRO A 66 -5.21 -4.89 -2.32
C PRO A 66 -6.36 -5.15 -3.30
N ALA A 67 -7.39 -5.91 -2.90
CA ALA A 67 -8.49 -6.29 -3.79
C ALA A 67 -9.63 -5.26 -3.87
N ALA A 68 -9.57 -4.14 -3.14
CA ALA A 68 -10.72 -3.24 -3.06
C ALA A 68 -10.95 -2.49 -4.38
N ARG A 69 -12.21 -2.52 -4.86
CA ARG A 69 -12.69 -1.88 -6.10
C ARG A 69 -12.02 -2.34 -7.41
N ILE A 70 -11.23 -3.40 -7.38
CA ILE A 70 -10.75 -4.06 -8.58
C ILE A 70 -11.79 -5.12 -8.89
N ARG A 71 -12.61 -4.85 -9.91
CA ARG A 71 -13.51 -5.85 -10.47
C ARG A 71 -12.61 -6.84 -11.21
N SER A 72 -12.40 -8.03 -10.64
CA SER A 72 -12.01 -9.18 -11.44
C SER A 72 -13.24 -9.50 -12.28
N GLU A 73 -13.22 -9.09 -13.55
CA GLU A 73 -14.01 -9.78 -14.56
C GLU A 73 -13.38 -11.18 -14.66
N GLU A 74 -14.23 -12.20 -14.56
CA GLU A 74 -13.88 -13.63 -14.69
C GLU A 74 -13.29 -13.94 -16.07
#